data_AF-A0A6C0HH02-F1
#
_entry.id   AF-A0A6C0HH02-F1
#
_cell.length_a   1.000
_cell.length_b   1.000
_cell.length_c   1.000
_cell.angle_alpha   90.00
_cell.angle_beta   90.00
_cell.angle_gamma   90.00
#
_symmetry.space_group_name_H-M   'P 1'
#
loop_
_entity.id
_entity.type
_entity.pdbx_description
1 polymer ?
#
loop_
_entity_poly.entity_id
_entity_poly.type
_entity_poly.pdbx_seq_one_letter_code
_entity_poly.pdbx_strand_id
1 'polypeptide(L)'
;MSSVIPYIFMTMREQIKIYHWQTLSYPRHVATNDLVTKLDASIDQFVEVYISKYGRPQFTGKTSTIKLHNYKDSEMTKFVQDAVSWLQNDLPQKLKKTDTELLNIRDTIATDLNQTLYLFTLNK
;
A
#
# COMPACT_ATOMS: atom_id res chain seq x y z
N MET A 1 -1.19 11.78 17.41
CA MET A 1 -0.34 10.71 16.83
C MET A 1 -0.50 10.73 15.31
N SER A 2 0.55 10.34 14.58
CA SER A 2 0.63 10.55 13.12
C SER A 2 -0.39 9.70 12.36
N SER A 3 -1.28 10.37 11.62
CA SER A 3 -2.19 9.77 10.64
C SER A 3 -1.52 9.49 9.29
N VAL A 4 -0.22 9.82 9.15
CA VAL A 4 0.52 9.67 7.89
C VAL A 4 0.59 8.22 7.42
N ILE A 5 0.83 7.27 8.33
CA ILE A 5 0.94 5.85 7.96
C ILE A 5 -0.40 5.30 7.44
N PRO A 6 -1.52 5.39 8.19
CA PRO A 6 -2.84 5.02 7.66
C PRO A 6 -3.21 5.76 6.38
N TYR A 7 -2.90 7.06 6.30
CA TYR A 7 -3.16 7.85 5.09
C TYR A 7 -2.43 7.31 3.85
N ILE A 8 -1.15 6.96 3.98
CA ILE A 8 -0.37 6.40 2.87
C ILE A 8 -0.90 5.03 2.48
N PHE A 9 -1.23 4.17 3.45
CA PHE A 9 -1.83 2.86 3.17
C PHE A 9 -3.16 2.97 2.42
N MET A 10 -4.05 3.85 2.87
CA MET A 10 -5.32 4.09 2.16
C MET A 10 -5.07 4.68 0.76
N THR A 11 -4.17 5.65 0.63
CA THR A 11 -3.83 6.23 -0.68
C THR A 11 -3.31 5.16 -1.64
N MET A 12 -2.44 4.25 -1.17
CA MET A 12 -1.91 3.14 -1.94
C MET A 12 -3.02 2.18 -2.40
N ARG A 13 -3.85 1.70 -1.47
CA ARG A 13 -4.97 0.78 -1.76
C ARG A 13 -5.94 1.38 -2.77
N GLU A 14 -6.40 2.61 -2.53
CA GLU A 14 -7.38 3.27 -3.40
C GLU A 14 -6.79 3.54 -4.79
N GLN A 15 -5.55 3.99 -4.88
CA GLN A 15 -4.90 4.26 -6.16
C GLN A 15 -4.71 2.97 -6.99
N ILE A 16 -4.43 1.84 -6.35
CA ILE A 16 -4.38 0.52 -7.01
C ILE A 16 -5.78 0.11 -7.49
N LYS A 17 -6.83 0.34 -6.70
CA LYS A 17 -8.20 0.00 -7.10
C LYS A 17 -8.71 0.85 -8.27
N ILE A 18 -8.38 2.14 -8.30
CA ILE A 18 -8.69 3.00 -9.45
C ILE A 18 -8.02 2.47 -10.72
N TYR A 19 -6.73 2.16 -10.65
CA TYR A 19 -6.02 1.60 -11.80
C TYR A 19 -6.57 0.25 -12.24
N HIS A 20 -6.96 -0.63 -11.30
CA HIS A 20 -7.60 -1.90 -11.60
C HIS A 20 -8.82 -1.74 -12.52
N TRP A 21 -9.61 -0.69 -12.33
CA TRP A 21 -10.75 -0.36 -13.21
C TRP A 21 -10.34 0.25 -14.55
N GLN A 22 -9.15 0.85 -14.64
CA GLN A 22 -8.67 1.58 -15.80
C GLN A 22 -7.81 0.74 -16.76
N THR A 23 -7.10 -0.25 -16.25
CA THR A 23 -6.25 -1.11 -17.06
C THR A 23 -7.07 -1.91 -18.07
N LEU A 24 -6.61 -1.93 -19.32
CA LEU A 24 -7.14 -2.79 -20.36
C LEU A 24 -6.40 -4.14 -20.46
N SER A 25 -5.29 -4.29 -19.73
CA SER A 25 -4.58 -5.57 -19.61
C SER A 25 -5.30 -6.48 -18.60
N TYR A 26 -5.78 -7.63 -19.08
CA TYR A 26 -6.45 -8.64 -18.25
C TYR A 26 -5.54 -9.20 -17.14
N PRO A 27 -4.26 -9.58 -17.39
CA PRO A 27 -3.34 -9.98 -16.32
C PRO A 27 -3.19 -8.92 -15.22
N ARG A 28 -3.04 -7.63 -15.61
CA ARG A 28 -2.94 -6.52 -14.66
C ARG A 28 -4.24 -6.31 -13.89
N HIS A 29 -5.40 -6.42 -14.55
CA HIS A 29 -6.71 -6.32 -13.91
C HIS A 29 -6.89 -7.38 -12.81
N VAL A 30 -6.58 -8.64 -13.12
CA VAL A 30 -6.68 -9.76 -12.15
C VAL A 30 -5.67 -9.58 -11.02
N ALA A 31 -4.41 -9.29 -11.34
CA ALA A 31 -3.34 -9.13 -10.35
C ALA A 31 -3.66 -8.00 -9.36
N THR A 32 -4.15 -6.86 -9.85
CA THR A 32 -4.52 -5.73 -8.98
C THR A 32 -5.79 -5.97 -8.17
N ASN A 33 -6.72 -6.81 -8.64
CA ASN A 33 -7.88 -7.19 -7.84
C ASN A 33 -7.50 -8.05 -6.62
N ASP A 34 -6.63 -9.05 -6.84
CA ASP A 34 -6.08 -9.88 -5.78
C ASP A 34 -5.26 -9.03 -4.80
N LEU A 35 -4.40 -8.15 -5.32
CA LEU A 35 -3.59 -7.23 -4.51
C LEU A 35 -4.46 -6.36 -3.60
N VAL A 36 -5.54 -5.75 -4.11
CA VAL A 36 -6.43 -4.92 -3.26
C VAL A 36 -7.04 -5.74 -2.12
N THR A 37 -7.41 -7.00 -2.37
CA THR A 37 -7.97 -7.89 -1.35
C THR A 37 -6.94 -8.19 -0.24
N LYS A 38 -5.70 -8.50 -0.63
CA LYS A 38 -4.61 -8.77 0.33
C LYS A 38 -4.18 -7.52 1.10
N LEU A 39 -4.14 -6.37 0.42
CA LEU A 39 -3.86 -5.08 1.02
C LEU A 39 -4.92 -4.70 2.05
N ASP A 40 -6.21 -4.93 1.77
CA ASP A 40 -7.29 -4.66 2.71
C ASP A 40 -7.05 -5.34 4.06
N ALA A 41 -6.81 -6.67 4.02
CA ALA A 41 -6.56 -7.46 5.22
C ALA A 41 -5.26 -7.05 5.94
N SER A 42 -4.15 -6.91 5.20
CA SER A 42 -2.84 -6.61 5.81
C SER A 42 -2.74 -5.18 6.34
N ILE A 43 -3.37 -4.22 5.67
CA ILE A 43 -3.42 -2.81 6.12
C ILE A 43 -4.25 -2.71 7.40
N ASP A 44 -5.41 -3.36 7.46
CA ASP A 44 -6.25 -3.35 8.66
C ASP A 44 -5.50 -3.94 9.85
N GLN A 45 -4.92 -5.13 9.66
CA GLN A 45 -4.08 -5.77 10.68
C GLN A 45 -2.93 -4.86 11.13
N PHE A 46 -2.22 -4.23 10.19
CA PHE A 46 -1.16 -3.29 10.53
C PHE A 46 -1.69 -2.14 11.38
N VAL A 47 -2.76 -1.48 10.93
CA VAL A 47 -3.29 -0.27 11.56
C VAL A 47 -3.84 -0.57 12.94
N GLU A 48 -4.50 -1.71 13.16
CA GLU A 48 -4.98 -2.12 14.48
C GLU A 48 -3.83 -2.40 15.46
N VAL A 49 -2.79 -3.13 15.02
CA VAL A 49 -1.58 -3.34 15.83
C VAL A 49 -0.88 -2.01 16.11
N TYR A 50 -0.78 -1.13 15.12
CA TYR A 50 -0.21 0.21 15.29
C TYR A 50 -1.02 1.03 16.29
N ILE A 51 -2.35 0.98 16.24
CA ILE A 51 -3.22 1.68 17.18
C ILE A 51 -3.04 1.14 18.60
N SER A 52 -2.91 -0.17 18.79
CA SER A 52 -2.69 -0.76 20.11
C SER A 52 -1.38 -0.28 20.77
N LYS A 53 -0.36 0.03 19.97
CA LYS A 53 0.97 0.47 20.45
C LYS A 53 1.10 1.99 20.57
N TYR A 54 0.41 2.76 19.71
CA TYR A 54 0.64 4.19 19.55
C TYR A 54 -0.61 5.08 19.77
N GLY A 55 -1.79 4.48 19.97
CA GLY A 55 -3.08 5.17 20.17
C GLY A 55 -3.89 5.36 18.89
N ARG A 56 -4.97 6.16 18.91
CA ARG A 56 -5.80 6.40 17.71
C ARG A 56 -5.26 7.59 16.89
N PRO A 57 -5.01 7.45 15.57
CA PRO A 57 -4.61 8.56 14.72
C PRO A 57 -5.76 9.56 14.53
N GLN A 58 -5.42 10.82 14.32
CA GLN A 58 -6.37 11.89 13.98
C GLN A 58 -6.08 12.38 12.56
N PHE A 59 -7.07 12.29 11.68
CA PHE A 59 -6.91 12.72 10.29
C PHE A 59 -7.25 14.21 10.17
N THR A 60 -6.25 15.02 9.83
CA THR A 60 -6.41 16.48 9.71
C THR A 60 -5.57 17.01 8.55
N GLY A 61 -5.96 18.17 8.01
CA GLY A 61 -5.20 18.86 6.95
C GLY A 61 -4.94 17.98 5.73
N LYS A 62 -3.67 17.68 5.44
CA LYS A 62 -3.30 16.91 4.23
C LYS A 62 -3.70 15.43 4.29
N THR A 63 -3.85 14.85 5.48
CA THR A 63 -4.17 13.42 5.63
C THR A 63 -5.67 13.15 5.60
N SER A 64 -6.53 14.18 5.66
CA SER A 64 -7.99 14.02 5.63
C SER A 64 -8.57 13.93 4.21
N THR A 65 -7.72 13.92 3.17
CA THR A 65 -8.17 13.83 1.77
C THR A 65 -7.18 13.03 0.95
N ILE A 66 -7.69 12.04 0.22
CA ILE A 66 -6.92 11.27 -0.76
C ILE A 66 -7.15 11.90 -2.14
N LYS A 67 -6.07 12.13 -2.88
CA LYS A 67 -6.12 12.56 -4.28
C LYS A 67 -5.76 11.36 -5.16
N LEU A 68 -6.59 11.09 -6.15
CA LEU A 68 -6.45 9.95 -7.05
C LEU A 68 -6.08 10.44 -8.44
N HIS A 69 -5.31 9.62 -9.16
CA HIS A 69 -4.76 9.93 -10.47
C HIS A 69 -5.11 8.83 -11.48
N ASN A 70 -5.24 9.19 -12.75
CA ASN A 70 -5.43 8.24 -13.84
C ASN A 70 -4.06 7.76 -14.32
N TYR A 71 -3.60 6.61 -13.84
CA TYR A 71 -2.29 6.07 -14.19
C TYR A 71 -2.34 5.18 -15.42
N LYS A 72 -1.35 5.37 -16.31
CA LYS A 72 -0.98 4.40 -17.33
C LYS A 72 -0.21 3.24 -16.71
N ASP A 73 -0.04 2.15 -17.45
CA ASP A 73 0.64 0.93 -16.98
C ASP A 73 2.06 1.18 -16.44
N SER A 74 2.84 2.04 -17.09
CA SER A 74 4.18 2.41 -16.63
C SER A 74 4.17 3.24 -15.35
N GLU A 75 3.20 4.15 -15.22
CA GLU A 75 3.01 5.00 -14.04
C GLU A 75 2.56 4.15 -12.84
N MET A 76 1.66 3.19 -13.05
CA MET A 76 1.28 2.25 -12.00
C MET A 76 2.44 1.35 -11.59
N THR A 77 3.22 0.82 -12.55
CA THR A 77 4.42 0.05 -12.21
C THR A 77 5.38 0.87 -11.33
N LYS A 78 5.63 2.14 -11.69
CA LYS A 78 6.45 3.04 -10.88
C LYS A 78 5.83 3.31 -9.51
N PHE A 79 4.53 3.56 -9.44
CA PHE A 79 3.81 3.79 -8.19
C PHE A 79 3.97 2.61 -7.21
N VAL A 80 3.83 1.37 -7.69
CA VAL A 80 4.02 0.17 -6.85
C VAL A 80 5.48 0.03 -6.40
N GLN A 81 6.46 0.34 -7.26
CA GLN A 81 7.88 0.37 -6.89
C GLN A 81 8.16 1.42 -5.80
N ASP A 82 7.61 2.62 -5.94
CA ASP A 82 7.74 3.70 -4.97
C ASP A 82 7.08 3.32 -3.63
N ALA A 83 5.95 2.62 -3.66
CA ALA A 83 5.30 2.07 -2.47
C ALA A 83 6.18 1.03 -1.76
N VAL A 84 6.79 0.11 -2.50
CA VAL A 84 7.77 -0.86 -1.94
C VAL A 84 8.95 -0.12 -1.30
N SER A 85 9.51 0.87 -1.98
CA SER A 85 10.60 1.69 -1.45
C SER A 85 10.21 2.40 -0.15
N TRP A 86 9.01 3.00 -0.10
CA TRP A 86 8.51 3.65 1.10
C TRP A 86 8.35 2.67 2.27
N LEU A 87 7.81 1.48 2.01
CA LEU A 87 7.69 0.43 3.03
C LEU A 87 9.06 0.02 3.57
N GLN A 88 10.08 -0.10 2.71
CA GLN A 88 11.42 -0.56 3.07
C GLN A 88 12.25 0.50 3.78
N ASN A 89 12.15 1.76 3.34
CA ASN A 89 13.08 2.82 3.73
C ASN A 89 12.46 3.85 4.69
N ASP A 90 11.21 4.25 4.47
CA ASP A 90 10.58 5.34 5.20
C ASP A 90 9.74 4.86 6.38
N LEU A 91 8.94 3.80 6.21
CA LEU A 91 8.08 3.29 7.28
C LEU A 91 8.88 2.88 8.53
N PRO A 92 10.02 2.17 8.44
CA PRO A 92 10.76 1.74 9.64
C PRO A 92 11.31 2.90 10.45
N GLN A 93 11.59 4.04 9.83
CA GLN A 93 12.03 5.26 10.53
C GLN A 93 10.92 5.89 11.39
N LYS A 94 9.67 5.48 11.17
CA LYS A 94 8.49 5.93 11.91
C LYS A 94 8.06 4.93 12.99
N LEU A 95 8.74 3.79 13.10
CA LEU A 95 8.46 2.72 14.05
C LEU A 95 9.64 2.55 15.02
N LYS A 96 9.40 1.90 16.15
CA LYS A 96 10.48 1.47 17.03
C LYS A 96 11.12 0.22 16.44
N LYS A 97 12.44 0.05 16.63
CA LYS A 97 13.15 -1.18 16.25
C LYS A 97 12.58 -2.44 16.91
N THR A 98 11.88 -2.28 18.03
CA THR A 98 11.21 -3.35 18.77
C THR A 98 9.82 -3.70 18.25
N ASP A 99 9.26 -2.96 17.30
CA ASP A 99 7.95 -3.26 16.72
C ASP A 99 8.05 -4.34 15.64
N THR A 100 8.61 -5.48 16.01
CA THR A 100 8.90 -6.58 15.08
C THR A 100 7.63 -7.10 14.41
N GLU A 101 6.47 -7.04 15.07
CA GLU A 101 5.19 -7.46 14.50
C GLU A 101 4.73 -6.50 13.39
N LEU A 102 4.91 -5.18 13.57
CA LEU A 102 4.60 -4.20 12.52
C LEU A 102 5.56 -4.33 11.35
N LEU A 103 6.85 -4.57 11.61
CA LEU A 103 7.85 -4.79 10.57
C LEU A 103 7.55 -6.07 9.77
N ASN A 104 7.09 -7.13 10.43
CA ASN A 104 6.66 -8.36 9.77
C ASN A 104 5.44 -8.14 8.87
N ILE A 105 4.40 -7.45 9.35
CA ILE A 105 3.23 -7.13 8.51
C ILE A 105 3.63 -6.23 7.33
N ARG A 106 4.52 -5.27 7.55
CA ARG A 106 5.11 -4.46 6.46
C ARG A 106 5.77 -5.34 5.41
N ASP A 107 6.55 -6.35 5.81
CA ASP A 107 7.23 -7.26 4.89
C ASP A 107 6.23 -8.12 4.09
N THR A 108 5.10 -8.53 4.70
CA THR A 108 3.98 -9.17 3.99
C THR A 108 3.41 -8.26 2.91
N ILE A 109 3.10 -6.99 3.25
CA ILE A 109 2.60 -6.00 2.28
C ILE A 109 3.61 -5.81 1.14
N ALA A 110 4.90 -5.66 1.46
CA ALA A 110 5.96 -5.52 0.46
C ALA A 110 6.09 -6.77 -0.43
N THR A 111 5.85 -7.96 0.12
CA THR A 111 5.84 -9.22 -0.64
C THR A 111 4.73 -9.23 -1.68
N ASP A 112 3.51 -8.85 -1.31
CA ASP A 112 2.37 -8.81 -2.24
C ASP A 112 2.56 -7.77 -3.36
N LEU A 113 3.14 -6.61 -3.03
CA LEU A 113 3.48 -5.59 -4.03
C LEU A 113 4.56 -6.09 -5.01
N ASN A 114 5.61 -6.73 -4.52
CA ASN A 114 6.67 -7.28 -5.39
C ASN A 114 6.16 -8.45 -6.24
N GLN A 115 5.30 -9.31 -5.69
CA GLN A 115 4.62 -10.35 -6.46
C GLN A 115 3.78 -9.73 -7.59
N THR A 116 3.05 -8.65 -7.30
CA THR A 116 2.26 -7.94 -8.31
C THR A 116 3.14 -7.30 -9.39
N LEU A 117 4.30 -6.75 -9.04
CA LEU A 117 5.28 -6.26 -10.02
C LEU A 117 5.75 -7.36 -10.97
N TYR A 118 5.99 -8.57 -10.47
CA TYR A 118 6.25 -9.73 -11.32
C TYR A 118 5.04 -10.05 -12.22
N LEU A 119 3.82 -10.10 -11.68
CA LEU A 119 2.61 -10.36 -12.47
C LEU A 119 2.39 -9.32 -13.58
N PHE A 120 2.77 -8.06 -13.35
CA PHE A 120 2.75 -7.02 -14.37
C PHE A 120 3.69 -7.29 -15.55
N THR A 121 4.67 -8.18 -15.41
CA THR A 121 5.55 -8.61 -16.52
C THR A 121 4.94 -9.72 -17.38
N LEU A 122 3.87 -10.38 -16.92
CA LEU A 122 3.21 -11.48 -17.62
C LEU A 122 2.24 -11.01 -18.73
N ASN A 123 2.38 -9.78 -19.19
CA ASN A 123 1.64 -9.27 -20.34
C ASN A 123 2.24 -9.86 -21.63
N LYS A 124 1.62 -10.91 -22.15
CA LYS A 124 1.71 -11.24 -23.58
C LYS A 124 0.48 -10.67 -24.28
#